data_AF-A0A936MMH8-F1
#
_entry.id   AF-A0A936MMH8-F1
#
_cell.length_a   1.000
_cell.length_b   1.000
_cell.length_c   1.000
_cell.angle_alpha   90.00
_cell.angle_beta   90.00
_cell.angle_gamma   90.00
#
_symmetry.space_group_name_H-M   'P 1'
#
loop_
_entity.id
_entity.type
_entity.pdbx_description
1 polymer ?
#
loop_
_entity_poly.entity_id
_entity_poly.type
_entity_poly.pdbx_seq_one_letter_code
_entity_poly.pdbx_strand_id
1 'polypeptide(L)' 'MGDGNFEMDVDEGSVRFKVALDFTGISLKTALVRNMIVDAMSTIEVYEDALARVIAGKAKAKAALQAAEQAAMQRGALQ' A
#
# COMPACT_ATOMS: atom_id res chain seq x y z
N MET A 1 -0.42 8.84 -4.38
CA MET A 1 -0.90 7.53 -3.88
C MET A 1 -2.28 7.29 -4.47
N GLY A 2 -2.55 6.07 -4.94
CA GLY A 2 -3.90 5.70 -5.33
C GLY A 2 -4.79 5.51 -4.09
N ASP A 3 -6.10 5.56 -4.29
CA ASP A 3 -7.09 5.31 -3.24
C ASP A 3 -7.11 3.81 -2.87
N GLY A 4 -6.77 3.51 -1.61
CA GLY A 4 -6.77 2.15 -1.08
C GLY A 4 -6.55 2.12 0.43
N ASN A 5 -6.64 0.93 1.01
CA ASN A 5 -6.46 0.72 2.44
C ASN A 5 -5.74 -0.59 2.76
N PHE A 6 -4.96 -0.60 3.85
CA PHE A 6 -4.45 -1.82 4.44
C PHE A 6 -5.55 -2.52 5.25
N GLU A 7 -5.80 -3.79 4.95
CA GLU A 7 -6.70 -4.66 5.69
C GLU A 7 -5.86 -5.80 6.32
N MET A 8 -6.20 -6.17 7.55
CA MET A 8 -5.61 -7.31 8.24
C MET A 8 -6.67 -8.40 8.39
N ASP A 9 -6.33 -9.60 7.97
CA ASP A 9 -7.07 -10.80 8.31
C ASP A 9 -6.56 -11.31 9.66
N VAL A 10 -7.43 -11.30 10.66
CA VAL A 10 -7.08 -11.66 12.03
C VAL A 10 -7.04 -13.16 12.25
N ASP A 11 -7.68 -13.94 11.38
CA ASP A 11 -7.75 -15.40 11.50
C ASP A 11 -6.48 -16.05 10.92
N GLU A 12 -5.98 -15.55 9.80
CA GLU A 12 -4.74 -16.05 9.16
C GLU A 12 -3.50 -15.16 9.40
N GLY A 13 -3.68 -13.95 9.94
CA GLY A 13 -2.59 -13.00 10.19
C GLY A 13 -2.03 -12.33 8.94
N SER A 14 -2.73 -12.40 7.81
CA SER A 14 -2.30 -11.77 6.56
C SER A 14 -2.60 -10.28 6.56
N VAL A 15 -1.73 -9.50 5.92
CA VAL A 15 -1.96 -8.07 5.67
C VAL A 15 -2.01 -7.88 4.16
N ARG A 16 -3.04 -7.18 3.68
CA ARG A 16 -3.25 -6.91 2.26
C ARG A 16 -3.52 -5.42 2.04
N PHE A 17 -3.05 -4.89 0.91
CA PHE A 17 -3.46 -3.57 0.44
C PHE A 17 -4.56 -3.73 -0.61
N LYS A 18 -5.71 -3.14 -0.34
CA LYS A 18 -6.89 -3.26 -1.20
C LYS A 18 -7.18 -1.92 -1.87
N VAL A 19 -7.39 -1.99 -3.18
CA VAL A 19 -7.87 -0.89 -4.00
C VAL A 19 -9.25 -1.23 -4.54
N ALA A 20 -10.11 -0.23 -4.68
CA ALA A 20 -11.45 -0.37 -5.24
C ALA A 20 -11.71 0.77 -6.22
N LEU A 21 -12.47 0.50 -7.28
CA LEU A 21 -12.85 1.48 -8.29
C LEU A 21 -14.32 1.31 -8.61
N ASP A 22 -15.06 2.40 -8.47
CA ASP A 22 -16.42 2.50 -8.97
C ASP A 22 -16.39 2.84 -10.46
N PHE A 23 -17.10 2.04 -11.26
CA PHE A 23 -17.30 2.25 -12.69
C PHE A 23 -18.79 2.17 -13.06
N THR A 24 -19.68 2.36 -12.09
CA THR A 24 -21.13 2.27 -12.27
C THR A 24 -21.61 3.23 -13.35
N GLY A 25 -22.35 2.72 -14.34
CA GLY A 25 -22.89 3.50 -15.45
C GLY A 25 -21.86 3.90 -16.52
N ILE A 26 -20.60 3.45 -16.42
CA ILE A 26 -19.56 3.72 -17.41
C ILE A 26 -18.82 2.43 -17.84
N SER A 27 -18.17 2.49 -19.00
CA SER A 27 -17.32 1.39 -19.47
C SER A 27 -15.98 1.41 -18.75
N LEU A 28 -15.68 0.34 -17.99
CA LEU A 28 -14.37 0.14 -17.37
C LEU A 28 -13.28 0.11 -18.45
N LYS A 29 -12.32 1.03 -18.33
CA LYS A 29 -11.20 1.14 -19.26
C LYS A 29 -10.00 0.35 -18.74
N THR A 30 -9.31 -0.36 -19.63
CA THR A 30 -8.07 -1.10 -19.30
C THR A 30 -7.02 -0.23 -18.61
N ALA A 31 -6.93 1.06 -18.99
CA ALA A 31 -6.03 2.00 -18.36
C ALA A 31 -6.34 2.23 -16.87
N LEU A 32 -7.61 2.25 -16.47
CA LEU A 32 -8.00 2.40 -15.06
C LEU A 32 -7.57 1.18 -14.24
N VAL A 33 -7.82 -0.02 -14.76
CA VAL A 33 -7.37 -1.28 -14.11
C VAL A 33 -5.85 -1.31 -13.97
N ARG A 34 -5.12 -0.95 -15.04
CA ARG A 34 -3.65 -0.88 -15.01
C ARG A 34 -3.17 0.09 -13.93
N ASN A 35 -3.74 1.29 -13.89
CA ASN A 35 -3.33 2.31 -12.92
C ASN A 35 -3.58 1.86 -11.49
N MET A 36 -4.73 1.24 -11.20
CA MET A 36 -5.01 0.68 -9.88
C MET A 36 -4.00 -0.39 -9.44
N ILE A 37 -3.63 -1.30 -10.36
CA ILE A 37 -2.62 -2.33 -10.06
C ILE A 37 -1.28 -1.67 -9.75
N VAL A 38 -0.86 -0.70 -10.57
CA VAL A 38 0.40 0.04 -10.37
C VAL A 38 0.38 0.80 -9.05
N ASP A 39 -0.73 1.44 -8.69
CA ASP A 39 -0.87 2.16 -7.43
C ASP A 39 -0.80 1.22 -6.22
N ALA A 40 -1.45 0.07 -6.30
CA ALA A 40 -1.39 -0.96 -5.26
C ALA A 40 0.03 -1.51 -5.08
N MET A 41 0.71 -1.84 -6.18
CA MET A 41 2.10 -2.32 -6.15
C MET A 41 3.05 -1.27 -5.59
N SER A 42 2.96 -0.03 -6.08
CA SER A 42 3.77 1.10 -5.59
C SER A 42 3.58 1.31 -4.07
N THR A 43 2.35 1.15 -3.58
CA THR A 43 2.05 1.29 -2.15
C THR A 43 2.68 0.15 -1.35
N ILE A 44 2.61 -1.09 -1.83
CA ILE A 44 3.30 -2.22 -1.19
C ILE A 44 4.82 -2.00 -1.18
N GLU A 45 5.42 -1.58 -2.28
CA GLU A 45 6.87 -1.30 -2.35
C GLU A 45 7.32 -0.23 -1.35
N VAL A 46 6.47 0.76 -1.05
CA VAL A 46 6.77 1.78 -0.04
C VAL A 46 6.80 1.18 1.37
N TYR A 47 5.88 0.26 1.68
CA TYR A 47 5.65 -0.20 3.06
C TYR A 47 6.14 -1.62 3.36
N GLU A 48 6.56 -2.41 2.37
CA GLU A 48 6.90 -3.83 2.55
C GLU A 48 8.00 -4.07 3.61
N ASP A 49 9.09 -3.28 3.58
CA ASP A 49 10.17 -3.41 4.56
C ASP A 49 9.72 -3.00 5.96
N ALA A 50 8.91 -1.93 6.05
CA ALA A 50 8.35 -1.51 7.34
C ALA A 50 7.45 -2.59 7.95
N LEU A 51 6.57 -3.20 7.14
CA LEU A 51 5.74 -4.33 7.56
C LEU A 51 6.60 -5.52 7.99
N ALA A 52 7.57 -5.93 7.18
CA ALA A 52 8.46 -7.05 7.48
C ALA A 52 9.23 -6.85 8.80
N ARG A 53 9.73 -5.63 9.05
CA ARG A 53 10.44 -5.29 10.29
C ARG A 53 9.53 -5.31 11.51
N VAL A 54 8.28 -4.87 11.37
CA VAL A 54 7.30 -4.92 12.46
C VAL A 54 6.91 -6.37 12.76
N ILE A 55 6.61 -7.16 11.73
CA ILE A 55 6.28 -8.59 11.85
C ILE A 55 7.42 -9.36 12.53
N ALA A 56 8.67 -9.07 12.16
CA ALA A 56 9.84 -9.69 12.77
C ALA A 56 10.19 -9.17 14.18
N GLY A 57 9.40 -8.26 14.75
CA GLY A 57 9.66 -7.64 16.06
C GLY A 57 10.89 -6.72 16.09
N LYS A 58 11.41 -6.32 14.93
CA LYS A 58 12.63 -5.49 14.76
C LYS A 58 12.35 -3.98 14.79
N ALA A 59 11.09 -3.57 14.76
CA ALA A 59 10.67 -2.17 14.86
C ALA A 59 9.29 -2.02 15.49
N LYS A 60 9.05 -0.88 16.15
CA LYS A 60 7.70 -0.48 16.56
C LYS A 60 6.95 0.10 15.35
N ALA A 61 5.66 -0.23 15.22
CA ALA A 61 4.84 0.12 14.06
C ALA A 61 4.95 1.60 13.66
N LYS A 62 4.75 2.53 14.61
CA LYS A 62 4.81 3.97 14.34
C LYS A 62 6.16 4.43 13.79
N ALA A 63 7.26 3.92 14.34
CA ALA A 63 8.61 4.28 13.90
C ALA A 63 8.94 3.70 12.52
N ALA A 64 8.51 2.47 12.24
CA ALA A 64 8.68 1.83 10.93
C ALA A 64 7.89 2.59 9.84
N LEU A 65 6.66 2.99 10.13
CA LEU A 65 5.82 3.79 9.23
C LEU A 65 6.50 5.12 8.87
N GLN A 66 6.93 5.88 9.88
CA GLN A 66 7.59 7.17 9.67
C GLN A 66 8.87 7.02 8.83
N ALA A 67 9.65 5.97 9.06
CA ALA A 67 10.86 5.70 8.29
C ALA A 67 10.55 5.37 6.81
N ALA A 68 9.52 4.56 6.55
CA ALA A 68 9.08 4.25 5.20
C ALA A 68 8.62 5.52 4.45
N GLU A 69 7.80 6.34 5.10
CA GLU A 69 7.29 7.59 4.50
C GLU A 69 8.41 8.59 4.21
N GLN A 70 9.35 8.76 5.14
CA GLN A 70 10.54 9.60 4.93
C GLN A 70 11.38 9.11 3.75
N ALA A 71 11.65 7.80 3.69
CA ALA A 71 12.42 7.22 2.60
C ALA A 71 11.69 7.32 1.25
N ALA A 72 10.36 7.23 1.23
CA ALA A 72 9.56 7.38 0.04
C ALA A 72 9.47 8.86 -0.42
N MET A 73 9.37 9.82 0.50
CA MET A 73 9.46 11.26 0.19
C MET A 73 10.81 11.61 -0.44
N GLN A 74 11.91 11.11 0.12
CA GLN A 74 13.26 11.34 -0.43
C GLN A 74 13.44 10.78 -1.85
N ARG A 75 12.69 9.72 -2.18
CA ARG A 75 12.68 9.08 -3.50
C ARG A 75 11.65 9.71 -4.46
N GLY A 76 10.86 10.69 -3.99
CA GLY A 76 9.77 11.31 -4.77
C GLY A 76 8.55 10.40 -4.98
N ALA A 77 8.45 9.29 -4.25
CA ALA A 77 7.30 8.37 -4.31
C ALA A 77 6.13 8.84 -3.44
N LEU A 78 6.38 9.73 -2.47
CA LEU A 78 5.39 10.47 -1.70
C LEU A 78 5.67 11.98 -1.84
N GLN A 79 4.61 12.78 -1.87
CA GLN A 79 4.66 14.25 -1.87
C GLN A 79 4.32 14.79 -0.49
#